data_AF-A0A485KQG7-F1
#
_entry.id   AF-A0A485KQG7-F1
#
_cell.length_a   1.000
_cell.length_b   1.000
_cell.length_c   1.000
_cell.angle_alpha   90.00
_cell.angle_beta   90.00
_cell.angle_gamma   90.00
#
_symmetry.space_group_name_H-M   'P 1'
#
loop_
_entity.id
_entity.type
_entity.pdbx_description
1 polymer ?
#
loop_
_entity_poly.entity_id
_entity_poly.type
_entity_poly.pdbx_seq_one_letter_code
_entity_poly.pdbx_strand_id
1 'polypeptide(L)'
;MVDSTSADMMQCKYVYKHCSNPRTYKRDGALHRLCEFHRNKANALQKVYATKRRRELRELRRQVMNHQTSSSTDGFKMEEVTPVKVECYEDSHVKVEDSTSPWFESVASLDSLEWLSDTTTDTLSDEEYAYLSEVF
;
A
#
# COMPACT_ATOMS: atom_id res chain seq x y z
N MET A 1 33.03 24.97 -23.15
CA MET A 1 32.57 24.03 -22.10
C MET A 1 31.06 24.12 -22.11
N VAL A 2 30.38 23.11 -22.66
CA VAL A 2 28.92 23.12 -22.81
C VAL A 2 28.29 22.39 -21.62
N ASP A 3 27.31 23.03 -20.98
CA ASP A 3 26.57 22.51 -19.82
C ASP A 3 25.89 21.17 -20.12
N SER A 4 26.52 20.06 -19.71
CA SER A 4 25.98 18.70 -19.82
C SER A 4 24.86 18.39 -18.80
N THR A 5 24.42 19.36 -18.00
CA THR A 5 23.48 19.16 -16.89
C THR A 5 22.01 19.19 -17.31
N SER A 6 21.67 19.82 -18.45
CA SER A 6 20.28 19.92 -18.91
C SER A 6 19.71 18.59 -19.43
N ALA A 7 20.55 17.76 -20.06
CA ALA A 7 20.13 16.46 -20.58
C ALA A 7 19.74 15.48 -19.47
N ASP A 8 20.51 15.42 -18.38
CA ASP A 8 20.20 14.59 -17.20
C ASP A 8 18.92 15.07 -16.51
N MET A 9 18.68 16.39 -16.49
CA MET A 9 17.42 16.93 -16.01
C MET A 9 16.22 16.44 -16.85
N MET A 10 16.35 16.08 -18.12
CA MET A 10 15.20 15.61 -18.92
C MET A 10 14.98 14.10 -18.85
N GLN A 11 15.91 13.34 -18.25
CA GLN A 11 15.87 11.89 -18.21
C GLN A 11 15.07 11.32 -17.04
N CYS A 12 14.53 10.12 -17.26
CA CYS A 12 13.71 9.40 -16.29
C CYS A 12 14.49 9.05 -15.02
N LYS A 13 13.97 9.46 -13.86
CA LYS A 13 14.58 9.21 -12.54
C LYS A 13 14.10 7.88 -11.93
N TYR A 14 14.11 6.80 -12.72
CA TYR A 14 13.75 5.47 -12.23
C TYR A 14 14.87 4.93 -11.33
N VAL A 15 14.53 4.49 -10.12
CA VAL A 15 15.52 4.23 -9.06
C VAL A 15 16.24 2.90 -9.24
N TYR A 16 15.56 1.88 -9.77
CA TYR A 16 16.11 0.53 -9.83
C TYR A 16 17.05 0.30 -11.02
N LYS A 17 16.84 1.00 -12.14
CA LYS A 17 17.65 0.87 -13.35
C LYS A 17 17.79 2.23 -14.03
N HIS A 18 18.98 2.53 -14.55
CA HIS A 18 19.19 3.71 -15.38
C HIS A 18 18.24 3.70 -16.59
N CYS A 19 17.58 4.81 -16.85
CA CYS A 19 16.60 4.93 -17.93
C CYS A 19 16.86 6.19 -18.74
N SER A 20 17.20 6.01 -20.01
CA SER A 20 17.52 7.11 -20.93
C SER A 20 16.29 7.78 -21.54
N ASN A 21 15.08 7.27 -21.27
CA ASN A 21 13.85 7.81 -21.81
C ASN A 21 13.52 9.18 -21.19
N PRO A 22 12.96 10.12 -21.95
CA PRO A 22 12.61 11.45 -21.46
C PRO A 22 11.43 11.40 -20.47
N ARG A 23 11.41 12.36 -19.54
CA ARG A 23 10.31 12.57 -18.60
C ARG A 23 9.10 13.14 -19.35
N THR A 24 7.90 12.70 -18.94
CA THR A 24 6.65 13.22 -19.53
C THR A 24 6.21 14.50 -18.82
N TYR A 25 5.40 15.32 -19.49
CA TYR A 25 4.79 16.51 -18.89
C TYR A 25 3.43 16.19 -18.25
N LYS A 26 3.14 16.86 -17.13
CA LYS A 26 1.80 16.96 -16.54
C LYS A 26 0.95 17.90 -17.40
N ARG A 27 -0.38 17.87 -17.18
CA ARG A 27 -1.30 18.86 -17.76
C ARG A 27 -0.93 20.30 -17.37
N ASP A 28 -0.37 20.48 -16.18
CA ASP A 28 0.06 21.78 -15.65
C ASP A 28 1.43 22.24 -16.23
N GLY A 29 2.01 21.50 -17.17
CA GLY A 29 3.32 21.81 -17.78
C GLY A 29 4.53 21.41 -16.94
N ALA A 30 4.35 20.95 -15.69
CA ALA A 30 5.45 20.44 -14.87
C ALA A 30 5.88 19.02 -15.28
N LEU A 31 7.18 18.71 -15.23
CA LEU A 31 7.69 17.37 -15.56
C LEU A 31 7.31 16.34 -14.50
N HIS A 32 6.87 15.17 -14.94
CA HIS A 32 6.83 13.97 -14.12
C HIS A 32 8.24 13.55 -13.74
N ARG A 33 8.36 12.74 -12.67
CA ARG A 33 9.65 12.17 -12.26
C ARG A 33 10.13 11.05 -13.19
N LEU A 34 9.18 10.33 -13.80
CA LEU A 34 9.40 9.14 -14.62
C LEU A 34 8.99 9.38 -16.08
N CYS A 35 9.56 8.61 -16.99
CA CYS A 35 9.10 8.52 -18.38
C CYS A 35 7.73 7.84 -18.48
N GLU A 36 7.13 7.90 -19.66
CA GLU A 36 5.82 7.31 -19.94
C GLU A 36 5.75 5.83 -19.58
N PHE A 37 6.73 5.05 -20.05
CA PHE A 37 6.83 3.62 -19.80
C PHE A 37 6.80 3.28 -18.30
N HIS A 38 7.66 3.91 -17.50
CA HIS A 38 7.73 3.63 -16.07
C HIS A 38 6.49 4.14 -15.30
N ARG A 39 5.83 5.20 -15.78
CA ARG A 39 4.54 5.62 -15.21
C ARG A 39 3.46 4.59 -15.46
N ASN A 40 3.35 4.07 -16.68
CA ASN A 40 2.35 3.06 -17.03
C ASN A 40 2.59 1.77 -16.24
N LYS A 41 3.84 1.34 -16.12
CA LYS A 41 4.22 0.19 -15.29
C LYS A 41 3.85 0.38 -13.81
N ALA A 42 4.17 1.55 -13.23
CA ALA A 42 3.81 1.85 -11.85
C ALA A 42 2.29 1.85 -11.64
N ASN A 43 1.53 2.44 -12.57
CA ASN A 43 0.07 2.45 -12.52
C ASN A 43 -0.52 1.04 -12.62
N ALA A 44 0.05 0.17 -13.46
CA ALA A 44 -0.37 -1.22 -13.57
C ALA A 44 -0.14 -1.97 -12.25
N LEU A 45 1.06 -1.86 -11.67
CA LEU A 45 1.37 -2.47 -10.37
C LEU A 45 0.46 -1.95 -9.25
N GLN A 46 0.17 -0.64 -9.23
CA GLN A 46 -0.77 -0.05 -8.27
C GLN A 46 -2.18 -0.61 -8.42
N LYS A 47 -2.66 -0.81 -9.66
CA LYS A 47 -3.98 -1.42 -9.92
C LYS A 47 -4.04 -2.85 -9.39
N VAL A 48 -3.02 -3.66 -9.66
CA VAL A 48 -2.92 -5.04 -9.17
C VAL A 48 -2.97 -5.05 -7.64
N TYR A 49 -2.12 -4.27 -6.98
CA TYR A 49 -2.08 -4.17 -5.52
C TYR A 49 -3.43 -3.72 -4.93
N ALA A 50 -4.05 -2.69 -5.51
CA ALA A 50 -5.35 -2.22 -5.06
C ALA A 50 -6.46 -3.27 -5.24
N THR A 51 -6.42 -4.04 -6.32
CA THR A 51 -7.38 -5.13 -6.57
C THR A 51 -7.18 -6.28 -5.59
N LYS A 52 -5.94 -6.75 -5.38
CA LYS A 52 -5.61 -7.78 -4.39
C LYS A 52 -6.09 -7.37 -2.99
N ARG A 53 -5.72 -6.16 -2.54
CA ARG A 53 -6.14 -5.62 -1.24
C ARG A 53 -7.66 -5.52 -1.09
N ARG A 54 -8.39 -5.13 -2.15
CA ARG A 54 -9.86 -5.09 -2.13
C ARG A 54 -10.48 -6.49 -2.03
N ARG A 55 -9.90 -7.49 -2.70
CA ARG A 55 -10.35 -8.89 -2.63
C ARG A 55 -10.17 -9.43 -1.21
N GLU A 56 -8.99 -9.27 -0.63
CA GLU A 56 -8.68 -9.69 0.75
C GLU A 56 -9.62 -9.04 1.77
N LEU A 57 -9.89 -7.74 1.64
CA LEU A 57 -10.82 -7.06 2.55
C LEU A 57 -12.27 -7.56 2.40
N ARG A 58 -12.72 -7.91 1.18
CA ARG A 58 -14.04 -8.51 0.95
C ARG A 58 -14.13 -9.90 1.55
N GLU A 59 -13.07 -10.69 1.44
CA GLU A 59 -12.97 -12.02 2.04
C GLU A 59 -13.07 -11.95 3.57
N LEU A 60 -12.27 -11.08 4.19
CA LEU A 60 -12.28 -10.88 5.64
C LEU A 60 -13.67 -10.45 6.14
N ARG A 61 -14.33 -9.53 5.41
CA ARG A 61 -15.71 -9.12 5.73
C ARG A 61 -16.71 -10.28 5.63
N ARG A 62 -16.55 -11.17 4.64
CA ARG A 62 -17.40 -12.36 4.49
C ARG A 62 -17.20 -13.34 5.65
N GLN A 63 -15.96 -13.56 6.08
CA GLN A 63 -15.67 -14.41 7.23
C GLN A 63 -16.34 -13.88 8.49
N VAL A 64 -16.20 -12.58 8.79
CA VAL A 64 -16.85 -11.94 9.95
C VAL A 64 -18.38 -12.08 9.91
N MET A 65 -19.00 -11.97 8.74
CA MET A 65 -20.45 -12.14 8.60
C MET A 65 -20.89 -13.60 8.83
N ASN A 66 -20.14 -14.57 8.28
CA ASN A 66 -20.45 -16.00 8.43
C ASN A 66 -20.29 -16.51 9.88
N HIS A 67 -19.39 -15.92 10.67
CA HIS A 67 -19.21 -16.28 12.09
C HIS A 67 -20.36 -15.79 13.00
N GLN A 68 -21.22 -14.87 12.55
CA GLN A 68 -22.35 -14.36 13.34
C GLN A 68 -23.63 -15.21 13.22
N THR A 69 -23.73 -16.09 12.21
CA THR A 69 -24.97 -16.85 11.96
C THR A 69 -25.03 -18.22 12.66
N SER A 70 -23.98 -18.64 13.39
CA SER A 70 -23.94 -19.94 14.09
C SER A 70 -24.11 -19.87 15.62
N SER A 71 -24.26 -18.68 16.21
CA SER A 71 -24.49 -18.50 17.67
C SER A 71 -25.96 -18.21 18.00
N SER A 72 -26.89 -19.03 17.51
CA SER A 72 -28.31 -18.99 17.90
C SER A 72 -28.66 -20.15 18.84
N THR A 73 -28.23 -20.05 20.09
CA THR A 73 -29.00 -20.43 21.30
C THR A 73 -28.41 -19.70 22.50
N ASP A 74 -28.72 -18.41 22.67
CA ASP A 74 -29.30 -17.91 23.92
C ASP A 74 -29.61 -16.42 23.79
N GLY A 75 -30.78 -16.04 24.29
CA GLY A 75 -31.33 -14.70 24.15
C GLY A 75 -30.46 -13.65 24.83
N PHE A 76 -29.86 -12.75 24.04
CA PHE A 76 -29.37 -11.48 24.54
C PHE A 76 -30.27 -10.35 24.01
N LYS A 77 -31.01 -9.73 24.93
CA LYS A 77 -31.82 -8.53 24.71
C LYS A 77 -30.88 -7.40 24.29
N MET A 78 -31.05 -6.90 23.08
CA MET A 78 -30.38 -5.71 22.58
C MET A 78 -31.02 -4.49 23.26
N GLU A 79 -30.31 -3.84 24.18
CA GLU A 79 -30.69 -2.50 24.64
C GLU A 79 -30.22 -1.48 23.61
N GLU A 80 -31.10 -0.52 23.34
CA GLU A 80 -31.04 0.44 22.26
C GLU A 80 -29.81 1.34 22.39
N VAL A 81 -28.85 1.21 21.47
CA VAL A 81 -27.66 2.08 21.43
C VAL A 81 -28.08 3.44 20.89
N THR A 82 -28.22 4.42 21.79
CA THR A 82 -28.42 5.82 21.42
C THR A 82 -27.20 6.34 20.65
N PRO A 83 -27.39 7.18 19.61
CA PRO A 83 -26.29 7.65 18.78
C PRO A 83 -25.33 8.51 19.59
N VAL A 84 -24.08 8.05 19.73
CA VAL A 84 -22.99 8.83 20.32
C VAL A 84 -22.69 9.98 19.38
N LYS A 85 -22.96 11.20 19.85
CA LYS A 85 -22.60 12.45 19.17
C LYS A 85 -21.08 12.54 19.09
N VAL A 86 -20.53 12.33 17.90
CA VAL A 86 -19.12 12.59 17.62
C VAL A 86 -18.97 14.10 17.53
N GLU A 87 -18.45 14.71 18.59
CA GLU A 87 -17.99 16.10 18.53
C GLU A 87 -16.59 16.11 17.91
N CYS A 88 -16.49 16.75 16.75
CA CYS A 88 -15.23 17.05 16.09
C CYS A 88 -14.44 18.01 16.99
N TYR A 89 -13.49 17.48 17.76
CA TYR A 89 -12.58 18.29 18.57
C TYR A 89 -11.68 19.10 17.62
N GLU A 90 -11.80 20.43 17.71
CA GLU A 90 -10.95 21.34 16.95
C GLU A 90 -9.49 21.29 17.43
N ASP A 91 -8.65 21.42 16.41
CA ASP A 91 -7.20 21.35 16.38
C ASP A 91 -6.53 22.28 17.40
N SER A 92 -5.98 21.71 18.48
CA SER A 92 -5.15 22.42 19.44
C SER A 92 -3.68 22.01 19.32
N HIS A 93 -2.98 22.70 18.43
CA HIS A 93 -1.55 23.03 18.42
C HIS A 93 -0.66 22.35 19.49
N VAL A 94 -0.14 21.15 19.17
CA VAL A 94 0.85 20.46 19.99
C VAL A 94 2.23 21.08 19.76
N LYS A 95 2.81 21.66 20.82
CA LYS A 95 4.22 22.08 20.86
C LYS A 95 5.08 20.82 20.90
N VAL A 96 5.90 20.62 19.87
CA VAL A 96 6.90 19.54 19.84
C VAL A 96 8.11 20.00 20.64
N GLU A 97 8.25 19.44 21.84
CA GLU A 97 9.46 19.59 22.65
C GLU A 97 10.39 18.43 22.30
N ASP A 98 11.62 18.78 21.93
CA ASP A 98 12.69 17.88 21.51
C ASP A 98 13.02 16.90 22.64
N SER A 99 12.59 15.66 22.47
CA SER A 99 12.94 14.54 23.35
C SER A 99 13.27 13.36 22.45
N THR A 100 14.57 13.25 22.15
CA THR A 100 15.20 12.07 21.59
C THR A 100 14.72 10.82 22.33
N SER A 101 13.79 10.08 21.72
CA SER A 101 13.25 8.86 22.30
C SER A 101 14.08 7.65 21.82
N PRO A 102 14.65 6.85 22.73
CA PRO A 102 15.51 5.71 22.41
C PRO A 102 14.67 4.50 22.02
N TRP A 103 14.23 4.43 20.77
CA TRP A 103 13.50 3.28 20.22
C TRP A 103 14.39 2.31 19.44
N PHE A 104 15.71 2.36 19.67
CA PHE A 104 16.68 1.50 18.97
C PHE A 104 17.22 0.32 19.80
N GLU A 105 16.90 0.17 21.08
CA GLU A 105 17.46 -0.91 21.90
C GLU A 105 16.39 -1.80 22.52
N SER A 106 16.03 -2.86 21.79
CA SER A 106 15.87 -4.22 22.34
C SER A 106 15.33 -5.20 21.27
N VAL A 107 16.18 -5.64 20.34
CA VAL A 107 15.88 -6.78 19.43
C VAL A 107 16.73 -8.02 19.71
N ALA A 108 17.26 -8.15 20.93
CA ALA A 108 18.09 -9.28 21.32
C ALA A 108 17.32 -10.29 22.21
N SER A 109 16.12 -10.70 21.82
CA SER A 109 15.48 -11.92 22.37
C SER A 109 14.18 -12.28 21.63
N LEU A 110 14.29 -12.69 20.37
CA LEU A 110 13.20 -13.41 19.67
C LEU A 110 13.81 -14.47 18.75
N ASP A 111 14.53 -15.41 19.37
CA ASP A 111 15.08 -16.61 18.73
C ASP A 111 14.12 -17.81 18.87
N SER A 112 12.81 -17.57 18.78
CA SER A 112 11.77 -18.61 18.87
C SER A 112 10.47 -18.16 18.21
N LEU A 113 10.56 -17.62 17.01
CA LEU A 113 9.44 -17.75 16.07
C LEU A 113 9.88 -18.73 15.00
N GLU A 114 9.45 -19.98 15.18
CA GLU A 114 9.47 -20.98 14.14
C GLU A 114 9.01 -20.32 12.84
N TRP A 115 9.91 -20.31 11.88
CA TRP A 115 9.63 -20.06 10.49
C TRP A 115 8.51 -21.04 10.11
N LEU A 116 7.26 -20.58 10.17
CA LEU A 116 6.14 -21.21 9.50
C LEU A 116 6.46 -21.12 8.01
N SER A 117 7.20 -22.11 7.53
CA SER A 117 7.37 -22.43 6.13
C SER A 117 6.04 -23.01 5.67
N ASP A 118 5.03 -22.14 5.57
CA ASP A 118 3.95 -22.43 4.66
C ASP A 118 4.50 -22.16 3.27
N THR A 119 5.06 -23.21 2.70
CA THR A 119 5.40 -23.31 1.29
C THR A 119 4.10 -23.35 0.48
N THR A 120 3.25 -22.33 0.61
CA THR A 120 2.39 -21.94 -0.49
C THR A 120 3.29 -21.13 -1.40
N THR A 121 3.96 -21.83 -2.32
CA THR A 121 4.40 -21.17 -3.55
C THR A 121 3.16 -20.44 -4.09
N ASP A 122 3.15 -19.12 -3.96
CA ASP A 122 2.13 -18.22 -4.53
C ASP A 122 2.29 -18.31 -6.05
N THR A 123 1.92 -19.46 -6.60
CA THR A 123 1.82 -19.70 -8.03
C THR A 123 0.69 -18.79 -8.44
N LEU A 124 1.05 -17.63 -9.02
CA LEU A 124 0.11 -16.71 -9.62
C LEU A 124 -0.91 -17.52 -10.41
N SER A 125 -2.19 -17.29 -10.15
CA SER A 125 -3.28 -17.89 -10.91
C SER A 125 -3.01 -17.67 -12.40
N ASP A 126 -3.34 -18.64 -13.25
CA ASP A 126 -3.11 -18.54 -14.70
C ASP A 126 -3.71 -17.25 -15.30
N GLU A 127 -4.75 -16.71 -14.67
CA GLU A 127 -5.37 -15.41 -15.00
C GLU A 127 -4.47 -14.20 -14.67
N GLU A 128 -3.73 -14.24 -13.56
CA GLU A 128 -2.79 -13.18 -13.16
C GLU A 128 -1.53 -13.24 -14.02
N TYR A 129 -1.09 -14.44 -14.41
CA TYR A 129 0.01 -14.61 -15.34
C TYR A 129 -0.37 -14.10 -16.74
N ALA A 130 -1.57 -14.42 -17.23
CA ALA A 130 -2.09 -13.91 -18.50
C ALA A 130 -2.10 -12.37 -18.51
N TYR A 131 -2.62 -11.74 -17.45
CA TYR A 131 -2.64 -10.28 -17.33
C TYR A 131 -1.23 -9.65 -17.32
N LEU A 132 -0.26 -10.27 -16.63
CA LEU A 132 1.12 -9.79 -16.64
C LEU A 132 1.81 -10.00 -17.99
N SER A 133 1.45 -11.06 -18.72
CA SER A 133 2.01 -11.39 -20.03
C SER A 133 1.47 -10.54 -21.18
N GLU A 134 0.26 -10.00 -21.06
CA GLU A 134 -0.33 -9.10 -22.08
C GLU A 134 0.15 -7.64 -21.94
N VAL A 135 0.78 -7.30 -20.81
CA VAL A 135 1.21 -5.92 -20.48
C VAL A 135 2.67 -5.64 -20.89
N PHE A 136 3.45 -6.66 -21.25
CA PHE A 136 4.86 -6.55 -21.68
C PHE A 136 5.10 -7.23 -23.03
#